data_AF-A0A0B7HHC5-F1
#
_entry.id   AF-A0A0B7HHC5-F1
#
_cell.length_a   1.000
_cell.length_b   1.000
_cell.length_c   1.000
_cell.angle_alpha   90.00
_cell.angle_beta   90.00
_cell.angle_gamma   90.00
#
_symmetry.space_group_name_H-M   'P 1'
#
loop_
_entity.id
_entity.type
_entity.pdbx_description
1 polymer ?
#
loop_
_entity_poly.entity_id
_entity_poly.type
_entity_poly.pdbx_seq_one_letter_code
_entity_poly.pdbx_strand_id
1 'polypeptide(L)'
;MELLIYIELLVVLAAIFIGARVGGIGLGIFGMMGLAILVFVFGLKPGSAPIDVMLMIVAVITAASALQSAGGLDYLVQVAEKILRKNPSMVTFLAPVVCYFFTFFSGTGHVAYSLLPIIAEIATESKVRPERPLSISVIASQQAITASPISAATAALLSKDLLGSHGIELSNILMVCIPATLIGVIVGAIAVNFIGVPLEKDPEYQRRLAEGLIGNSQDAKKALTPQQQRKAQTAVWIFLCGVLSIVLFGSVSSLRPVFADGTQLGMPEIIEIVMMTVAGLIFIITKADVTKAVKGSVFLAGMQAVIAIFGIAWMGDTFFQGNLEFFKSSIEHIVTEYPFLFSLALFVMSILLFSQAATVRTLYPLGIALGIPPMTMVAMFPAVNGYFFIPNYPTVVAAINFDRTGTTRIGKYVLNHSFQVPGFVATIVALVVGYIIVLTMG
;
A
#
# COMPACT_ATOMS: atom_id res chain seq x y z
N MET A 1 -28.90 20.15 -13.84
CA MET A 1 -27.79 19.24 -14.21
C MET A 1 -26.82 19.11 -13.05
N GLU A 2 -26.21 20.18 -12.58
CA GLU A 2 -25.26 20.16 -11.44
C GLU A 2 -25.81 19.51 -10.15
N LEU A 3 -27.06 19.83 -9.76
CA LEU A 3 -27.68 19.20 -8.58
C LEU A 3 -27.73 17.67 -8.66
N LEU A 4 -27.96 17.11 -9.84
CA LEU A 4 -28.03 15.66 -10.04
C LEU A 4 -26.65 15.02 -9.84
N ILE A 5 -25.59 15.66 -10.33
CA ILE A 5 -24.18 15.23 -10.15
C ILE A 5 -23.79 15.24 -8.67
N TYR A 6 -24.20 16.27 -7.91
CA TYR A 6 -23.94 16.29 -6.47
C TYR A 6 -24.68 15.21 -5.71
N ILE A 7 -25.88 14.82 -6.14
CA ILE A 7 -26.62 13.70 -5.57
C ILE A 7 -25.92 12.38 -5.88
N GLU A 8 -25.48 12.18 -7.14
CA GLU A 8 -24.69 11.01 -7.53
C GLU A 8 -23.38 10.90 -6.73
N LEU A 9 -22.68 12.02 -6.53
CA LEU A 9 -21.51 12.08 -5.67
C LEU A 9 -21.85 11.69 -4.23
N LEU A 10 -22.99 12.15 -3.71
CA LEU A 10 -23.48 11.76 -2.39
C LEU A 10 -23.74 10.25 -2.30
N VAL A 11 -24.27 9.62 -3.35
CA VAL A 11 -24.43 8.17 -3.43
C VAL A 11 -23.08 7.46 -3.37
N VAL A 12 -22.10 7.92 -4.15
CA VAL A 12 -20.73 7.38 -4.15
C VAL A 12 -20.10 7.49 -2.76
N LEU A 13 -20.17 8.68 -2.15
CA LEU A 13 -19.61 8.92 -0.81
C LEU A 13 -20.33 8.11 0.27
N ALA A 14 -21.66 7.98 0.20
CA ALA A 14 -22.42 7.17 1.15
C ALA A 14 -22.07 5.68 1.03
N ALA A 15 -21.97 5.15 -0.19
CA ALA A 15 -21.56 3.78 -0.43
C ALA A 15 -20.16 3.48 0.14
N ILE A 16 -19.20 4.37 -0.10
CA ILE A 16 -17.84 4.26 0.44
C ILE A 16 -17.87 4.31 1.98
N PHE A 17 -18.56 5.28 2.55
CA PHE A 17 -18.60 5.48 4.00
C PHE A 17 -19.24 4.30 4.74
N ILE A 18 -20.37 3.80 4.25
CA ILE A 18 -21.04 2.65 4.82
C ILE A 18 -20.17 1.39 4.64
N GLY A 19 -19.64 1.17 3.43
CA GLY A 19 -18.78 0.04 3.12
C GLY A 19 -17.52 -0.01 4.00
N ALA A 20 -16.88 1.13 4.24
CA ALA A 20 -15.71 1.25 5.11
C ALA A 20 -16.04 0.93 6.58
N ARG A 21 -17.24 1.32 7.06
CA ARG A 21 -17.70 0.99 8.42
C ARG A 21 -18.01 -0.48 8.62
N VAL A 22 -18.56 -1.16 7.61
CA VAL A 22 -18.83 -2.60 7.65
C VAL A 22 -17.53 -3.42 7.66
N GLY A 23 -16.50 -2.93 6.96
CA GLY A 23 -15.19 -3.57 6.92
C GLY A 23 -15.16 -4.88 6.11
N GLY A 24 -13.98 -5.50 6.02
CA GLY A 24 -13.78 -6.73 5.25
C GLY A 24 -14.16 -6.56 3.79
N ILE A 25 -15.10 -7.38 3.30
CA ILE A 25 -15.61 -7.33 1.92
C ILE A 25 -16.68 -6.24 1.71
N GLY A 26 -17.15 -5.58 2.78
CA GLY A 26 -18.26 -4.63 2.73
C GLY A 26 -18.02 -3.48 1.76
N LEU A 27 -16.78 -2.98 1.70
CA LEU A 27 -16.42 -1.89 0.81
C LEU A 27 -16.68 -2.20 -0.68
N GLY A 28 -16.45 -3.44 -1.11
CA GLY A 28 -16.79 -3.88 -2.46
C GLY A 28 -18.30 -4.06 -2.68
N ILE A 29 -19.00 -4.64 -1.70
CA ILE A 29 -20.46 -4.86 -1.78
C ILE A 29 -21.20 -3.53 -1.89
N PHE A 30 -20.92 -2.58 -1.00
CA PHE A 30 -21.57 -1.27 -1.02
C PHE A 30 -21.16 -0.46 -2.25
N GLY A 31 -19.92 -0.61 -2.75
CA GLY A 31 -19.52 -0.06 -4.04
C GLY A 31 -20.41 -0.56 -5.18
N MET A 32 -20.70 -1.86 -5.26
CA MET A 32 -21.61 -2.42 -6.26
C MET A 32 -23.06 -1.98 -6.08
N MET A 33 -23.52 -1.79 -4.83
CA MET A 33 -24.85 -1.23 -4.56
C MET A 33 -24.94 0.23 -5.04
N GLY A 34 -23.90 1.03 -4.78
CA GLY A 34 -23.81 2.40 -5.30
C GLY A 34 -23.79 2.44 -6.82
N LEU A 35 -23.01 1.56 -7.46
CA LEU A 35 -23.01 1.38 -8.91
C LEU A 35 -24.42 1.04 -9.44
N ALA A 36 -25.14 0.13 -8.78
CA ALA A 36 -26.51 -0.20 -9.15
C ALA A 36 -27.43 1.02 -9.08
N ILE A 37 -27.29 1.88 -8.07
CA ILE A 37 -28.06 3.13 -7.99
C ILE A 37 -27.68 4.07 -9.15
N LEU A 38 -26.39 4.28 -9.41
CA LEU A 38 -25.92 5.13 -10.51
C LEU A 38 -26.46 4.67 -11.89
N VAL A 39 -26.47 3.37 -12.12
CA VAL A 39 -26.89 2.81 -13.42
C VAL A 39 -28.40 2.74 -13.53
N PHE A 40 -29.09 2.15 -12.56
CA PHE A 40 -30.52 1.85 -12.68
C PHE A 40 -31.43 3.01 -12.27
N VAL A 41 -30.95 3.95 -11.43
CA VAL A 41 -31.73 5.12 -10.99
C VAL A 41 -31.32 6.36 -11.78
N PHE A 42 -30.03 6.64 -11.89
CA PHE A 42 -29.53 7.84 -12.58
C PHE A 42 -29.28 7.63 -14.09
N GLY A 43 -29.33 6.37 -14.57
CA GLY A 43 -29.18 6.07 -15.99
C GLY A 43 -27.75 6.23 -16.52
N LEU A 44 -26.75 6.27 -15.63
CA LEU A 44 -25.35 6.34 -16.07
C LEU A 44 -24.97 5.05 -16.79
N LYS A 45 -24.26 5.19 -17.91
CA LYS A 45 -23.65 4.04 -18.59
C LYS A 45 -22.56 3.46 -17.67
N PRO A 46 -22.59 2.15 -17.35
CA PRO A 46 -21.52 1.54 -16.56
C PRO A 46 -20.16 1.76 -17.21
N GLY A 47 -19.18 2.15 -16.40
CA GLY A 47 -17.78 2.22 -16.79
C GLY A 47 -17.15 0.83 -16.94
N SER A 48 -15.83 0.78 -16.87
CA SER A 48 -15.03 -0.44 -17.02
C SER A 48 -14.73 -1.10 -15.69
N ALA A 49 -15.07 -2.39 -15.57
CA ALA A 49 -14.63 -3.20 -14.43
C ALA A 49 -13.10 -3.40 -14.46
N PRO A 50 -12.41 -3.34 -13.31
CA PRO A 50 -10.94 -3.42 -13.25
C PRO A 50 -10.42 -4.86 -13.31
N ILE A 51 -10.81 -5.63 -14.34
CA ILE A 51 -10.57 -7.08 -14.44
C ILE A 51 -9.06 -7.41 -14.38
N ASP A 52 -8.24 -6.76 -15.20
CA ASP A 52 -6.79 -6.97 -15.23
C ASP A 52 -6.16 -6.77 -13.85
N VAL A 53 -6.60 -5.74 -13.11
CA VAL A 53 -6.09 -5.45 -11.77
C VAL A 53 -6.50 -6.53 -10.78
N MET A 54 -7.74 -7.00 -10.86
CA MET A 54 -8.21 -8.09 -10.01
C MET A 54 -7.39 -9.37 -10.24
N LEU A 55 -7.14 -9.74 -11.49
CA LEU A 55 -6.38 -10.95 -11.84
C LEU A 55 -4.90 -10.84 -11.44
N MET A 56 -4.26 -9.70 -11.70
CA MET A 56 -2.91 -9.41 -11.20
C MET A 56 -2.81 -9.56 -9.68
N ILE A 57 -3.78 -9.02 -8.93
CA ILE A 57 -3.80 -9.15 -7.46
C ILE A 57 -3.98 -10.60 -7.05
N VAL A 58 -4.91 -11.34 -7.66
CA VAL A 58 -5.11 -12.77 -7.37
C VAL A 58 -3.82 -13.55 -7.57
N ALA A 59 -3.07 -13.29 -8.64
CA ALA A 59 -1.80 -13.95 -8.89
C ALA A 59 -0.74 -13.61 -7.82
N VAL A 60 -0.56 -12.33 -7.50
CA VAL A 60 0.41 -11.87 -6.49
C VAL A 60 0.07 -12.43 -5.10
N ILE A 61 -1.19 -12.36 -4.67
CA ILE A 61 -1.60 -12.86 -3.34
C ILE A 61 -1.48 -14.39 -3.28
N THR A 62 -1.66 -15.10 -4.39
CA THR A 62 -1.46 -16.55 -4.45
C THR A 62 0.01 -16.91 -4.23
N ALA A 63 0.93 -16.21 -4.89
CA ALA A 63 2.36 -16.35 -4.68
C ALA A 63 2.78 -16.01 -3.23
N ALA A 64 2.28 -14.89 -2.71
CA ALA A 64 2.57 -14.46 -1.33
C ALA A 64 1.96 -15.42 -0.28
N SER A 65 0.82 -16.04 -0.57
CA SER A 65 0.20 -17.05 0.30
C SER A 65 0.94 -18.38 0.26
N ALA A 66 1.50 -18.76 -0.89
CA ALA A 66 2.43 -19.89 -0.99
C ALA A 66 3.71 -19.63 -0.17
N LEU A 67 4.25 -18.41 -0.26
CA LEU A 67 5.38 -17.98 0.58
C LEU A 67 5.04 -18.07 2.08
N GLN A 68 3.87 -17.57 2.48
CA GLN A 68 3.38 -17.65 3.87
C GLN A 68 3.23 -19.10 4.34
N SER A 69 2.60 -19.97 3.54
CA SER A 69 2.38 -21.37 3.93
C SER A 69 3.69 -22.17 4.05
N ALA A 70 4.72 -21.78 3.28
CA ALA A 70 6.07 -22.32 3.38
C ALA A 70 6.87 -21.84 4.61
N GLY A 71 6.35 -20.89 5.39
CA GLY A 71 7.07 -20.26 6.52
C GLY A 71 7.99 -19.11 6.10
N GLY A 72 7.91 -18.66 4.85
CA GLY A 72 8.77 -17.60 4.31
C GLY A 72 8.60 -16.26 5.04
N LEU A 73 7.36 -15.89 5.40
CA LEU A 73 7.13 -14.68 6.19
C LEU A 73 7.75 -14.76 7.58
N ASP A 74 7.68 -15.91 8.26
CA ASP A 74 8.32 -16.11 9.57
C ASP A 74 9.83 -15.97 9.49
N TYR A 75 10.44 -16.52 8.43
CA TYR A 75 11.87 -16.37 8.17
C TYR A 75 12.24 -14.90 7.89
N LEU A 76 11.48 -14.20 7.05
CA LEU A 76 11.71 -12.77 6.79
C LEU A 76 11.65 -11.99 8.12
N VAL A 77 10.68 -12.27 8.98
CA VAL A 77 10.57 -11.63 10.30
C VAL A 77 11.80 -11.88 11.17
N GLN A 78 12.36 -13.09 11.18
CA GLN A 78 13.62 -13.38 11.89
C GLN A 78 14.81 -12.59 11.32
N VAL A 79 14.85 -12.38 10.00
CA VAL A 79 15.87 -11.55 9.36
C VAL A 79 15.72 -10.10 9.79
N ALA A 80 14.50 -9.55 9.76
CA ALA A 80 14.22 -8.20 10.23
C ALA A 80 14.62 -8.01 11.69
N GLU A 81 14.25 -8.94 12.58
CA GLU A 81 14.63 -8.88 13.99
C GLU A 81 16.15 -8.83 14.17
N LYS A 82 16.89 -9.71 13.46
CA LYS A 82 18.36 -9.69 13.49
C LYS A 82 18.94 -8.36 13.01
N ILE A 83 18.36 -7.74 11.98
CA ILE A 83 18.79 -6.43 11.49
C ILE A 83 18.54 -5.37 12.56
N LEU A 84 17.34 -5.32 13.14
CA LEU A 84 16.95 -4.31 14.13
C LEU A 84 17.75 -4.43 15.44
N ARG A 85 18.04 -5.66 15.89
CA ARG A 85 18.84 -5.89 17.10
C ARG A 85 20.33 -5.58 16.93
N LYS A 86 20.85 -5.41 15.70
CA LYS A 86 22.26 -5.03 15.48
C LYS A 86 22.57 -3.60 15.94
N ASN A 87 21.63 -2.68 15.78
CA ASN A 87 21.80 -1.29 16.22
C ASN A 87 20.48 -0.74 16.79
N PRO A 88 20.11 -1.20 17.99
CA PRO A 88 18.74 -1.04 18.47
C PRO A 88 18.46 0.39 18.99
N SER A 89 19.50 1.18 19.30
CA SER A 89 19.37 2.62 19.58
C SER A 89 18.96 3.43 18.33
N MET A 90 19.27 2.92 17.13
CA MET A 90 18.91 3.53 15.85
C MET A 90 17.57 3.01 15.28
N VAL A 91 16.76 2.31 16.10
CA VAL A 91 15.51 1.69 15.65
C VAL A 91 14.55 2.68 14.97
N THR A 92 14.53 3.96 15.37
CA THR A 92 13.73 5.02 14.71
C THR A 92 14.04 5.19 13.22
N PHE A 93 15.28 4.94 12.81
CA PHE A 93 15.72 5.03 11.42
C PHE A 93 15.77 3.67 10.72
N LEU A 94 16.16 2.62 11.45
CA LEU A 94 16.32 1.28 10.87
C LEU A 94 14.97 0.57 10.65
N ALA A 95 14.04 0.70 11.59
CA ALA A 95 12.71 0.09 11.51
C ALA A 95 11.91 0.52 10.27
N PRO A 96 11.80 1.81 9.91
CA PRO A 96 11.05 2.20 8.73
C PRO A 96 11.70 1.70 7.43
N VAL A 97 13.04 1.67 7.34
CA VAL A 97 13.73 1.13 6.16
C VAL A 97 13.49 -0.37 6.01
N VAL A 98 13.54 -1.13 7.12
CA VAL A 98 13.22 -2.56 7.12
C VAL A 98 11.76 -2.79 6.71
N CYS A 99 10.80 -2.06 7.31
CA CYS A 99 9.38 -2.14 6.93
C CYS A 99 9.14 -1.78 5.46
N TYR A 100 9.84 -0.76 4.96
CA TYR A 100 9.76 -0.32 3.58
C TYR A 100 10.18 -1.45 2.63
N PHE A 101 11.37 -2.02 2.80
CA PHE A 101 11.84 -3.09 1.89
C PHE A 101 11.00 -4.35 1.99
N PHE A 102 10.53 -4.70 3.19
CA PHE A 102 9.63 -5.85 3.36
C PHE A 102 8.33 -5.67 2.59
N THR A 103 7.76 -4.47 2.67
CA THR A 103 6.53 -4.15 1.93
C THR A 103 6.80 -4.03 0.44
N PHE A 104 7.91 -3.41 0.04
CA PHE A 104 8.35 -3.28 -1.35
C PHE A 104 8.45 -4.66 -2.03
N PHE A 105 9.10 -5.63 -1.38
CA PHE A 105 9.23 -6.97 -1.93
C PHE A 105 7.95 -7.78 -1.79
N SER A 106 7.16 -7.59 -0.75
CA SER A 106 5.91 -8.36 -0.55
C SER A 106 4.70 -7.82 -1.30
N GLY A 107 4.73 -6.56 -1.76
CA GLY A 107 3.62 -5.91 -2.45
C GLY A 107 2.43 -5.52 -1.57
N THR A 108 2.49 -5.75 -0.25
CA THR A 108 1.38 -5.47 0.69
C THR A 108 1.86 -4.92 2.03
N GLY A 109 1.13 -3.95 2.57
CA GLY A 109 1.44 -3.34 3.86
C GLY A 109 1.11 -4.23 5.07
N HIS A 110 0.39 -5.34 4.86
CA HIS A 110 0.07 -6.28 5.93
C HIS A 110 1.29 -6.99 6.51
N VAL A 111 2.43 -7.01 5.80
CA VAL A 111 3.68 -7.53 6.37
C VAL A 111 4.19 -6.67 7.52
N ALA A 112 3.74 -5.42 7.66
CA ALA A 112 4.09 -4.60 8.82
C ALA A 112 3.63 -5.25 10.13
N TYR A 113 2.50 -5.97 10.17
CA TYR A 113 1.97 -6.55 11.40
C TYR A 113 2.94 -7.48 12.12
N SER A 114 3.74 -8.22 11.38
CA SER A 114 4.69 -9.15 11.98
C SER A 114 5.95 -8.46 12.50
N LEU A 115 6.22 -7.23 12.05
CA LEU A 115 7.36 -6.40 12.44
C LEU A 115 7.02 -5.44 13.58
N LEU A 116 5.80 -4.88 13.61
CA LEU A 116 5.36 -3.93 14.63
C LEU A 116 5.62 -4.39 16.08
N PRO A 117 5.29 -5.63 16.51
CA PRO A 117 5.58 -6.06 17.88
C PRO A 117 7.09 -6.09 18.17
N ILE A 118 7.92 -6.52 17.20
CA ILE A 118 9.38 -6.55 17.34
C ILE A 118 9.93 -5.12 17.44
N ILE A 119 9.41 -4.20 16.65
CA ILE A 119 9.81 -2.79 16.67
C ILE A 119 9.47 -2.17 18.04
N ALA A 120 8.26 -2.43 18.54
CA ALA A 120 7.81 -1.95 19.85
C ALA A 120 8.70 -2.50 20.99
N GLU A 121 9.00 -3.79 20.93
CA GLU A 121 9.87 -4.49 21.90
C GLU A 121 11.29 -3.91 21.90
N ILE A 122 11.96 -3.91 20.75
CA ILE A 122 13.35 -3.41 20.63
C ILE A 122 13.44 -1.94 21.04
N ALA A 123 12.46 -1.12 20.68
CA ALA A 123 12.42 0.28 21.09
C ALA A 123 12.32 0.42 22.60
N THR A 124 11.40 -0.33 23.23
CA THR A 124 11.20 -0.32 24.68
C THR A 124 12.45 -0.80 25.42
N GLU A 125 13.04 -1.93 24.99
CA GLU A 125 14.28 -2.48 25.57
C GLU A 125 15.45 -1.50 25.48
N SER A 126 15.55 -0.77 24.37
CA SER A 126 16.63 0.20 24.10
C SER A 126 16.33 1.61 24.60
N LYS A 127 15.26 1.77 25.39
CA LYS A 127 14.82 3.07 25.95
C LYS A 127 14.50 4.13 24.89
N VAL A 128 14.23 3.70 23.65
CA VAL A 128 13.70 4.55 22.58
C VAL A 128 12.19 4.61 22.71
N ARG A 129 11.62 5.81 22.70
CA ARG A 129 10.16 6.03 22.73
C ARG A 129 9.49 5.28 21.56
N PRO A 130 8.68 4.21 21.78
CA PRO A 130 8.12 3.39 20.71
C PRO A 130 7.27 4.14 19.69
N GLU A 131 6.61 5.22 20.10
CA GLU A 131 5.90 6.14 19.21
C GLU A 131 6.70 6.53 17.97
N ARG A 132 8.01 6.76 18.12
CA ARG A 132 8.87 7.23 17.04
C ARG A 132 9.05 6.16 15.94
N PRO A 133 9.67 4.99 16.21
CA PRO A 133 9.84 3.96 15.20
C PRO A 133 8.50 3.37 14.71
N LEU A 134 7.50 3.16 15.58
CA LEU A 134 6.24 2.55 15.17
C LEU A 134 5.47 3.43 14.20
N SER A 135 5.38 4.74 14.49
CA SER A 135 4.65 5.67 13.63
C SER A 135 5.24 5.75 12.24
N ILE A 136 6.55 5.99 12.11
CA ILE A 136 7.21 6.07 10.81
C ILE A 136 7.27 4.72 10.09
N SER A 137 7.37 3.58 10.79
CA SER A 137 7.36 2.26 10.17
C SER A 137 6.04 1.92 9.48
N VAL A 138 4.90 2.30 10.08
CA VAL A 138 3.59 2.15 9.43
C VAL A 138 3.54 3.00 8.16
N ILE A 139 3.96 4.27 8.23
CA ILE A 139 4.01 5.16 7.07
C ILE A 139 4.94 4.61 5.99
N ALA A 140 6.11 4.12 6.35
CA ALA A 140 7.10 3.57 5.44
C ALA A 140 6.59 2.33 4.71
N SER A 141 5.86 1.46 5.41
CA SER A 141 5.19 0.32 4.78
C SER A 141 4.20 0.79 3.71
N GLN A 142 3.37 1.80 4.01
CA GLN A 142 2.41 2.28 3.03
C GLN A 142 3.05 3.05 1.87
N GLN A 143 4.13 3.79 2.11
CA GLN A 143 4.93 4.46 1.08
C GLN A 143 5.61 3.45 0.13
N ALA A 144 6.06 2.32 0.65
CA ALA A 144 6.66 1.27 -0.17
C ALA A 144 5.69 0.64 -1.18
N ILE A 145 4.38 0.72 -0.94
CA ILE A 145 3.37 0.19 -1.88
C ILE A 145 3.43 0.93 -3.22
N THR A 146 3.56 2.24 -3.21
CA THR A 146 3.65 3.06 -4.43
C THR A 146 5.01 2.94 -5.13
N ALA A 147 5.98 2.31 -4.49
CA ALA A 147 7.28 2.01 -5.08
C ALA A 147 7.43 0.53 -5.45
N SER A 148 6.51 -0.35 -5.03
CA SER A 148 6.65 -1.79 -5.22
C SER A 148 6.26 -2.20 -6.65
N PRO A 149 7.07 -3.02 -7.34
CA PRO A 149 6.75 -3.50 -8.69
C PRO A 149 5.58 -4.49 -8.75
N ILE A 150 5.20 -5.05 -7.61
CA ILE A 150 4.20 -6.13 -7.53
C ILE A 150 2.99 -5.71 -6.70
N SER A 151 2.91 -4.46 -6.25
CA SER A 151 1.74 -4.02 -5.50
C SER A 151 0.54 -3.85 -6.42
N ALA A 152 -0.64 -4.04 -5.84
CA ALA A 152 -1.92 -3.77 -6.50
C ALA A 152 -2.00 -2.37 -7.12
N ALA A 153 -1.38 -1.38 -6.46
CA ALA A 153 -1.43 0.02 -6.88
C ALA A 153 -0.56 0.27 -8.12
N THR A 154 0.65 -0.29 -8.16
CA THR A 154 1.53 -0.22 -9.33
C THR A 154 0.96 -1.01 -10.51
N ALA A 155 0.43 -2.21 -10.24
CA ALA A 155 -0.32 -3.01 -11.21
C ALA A 155 -1.49 -2.21 -11.82
N ALA A 156 -2.25 -1.48 -11.00
CA ALA A 156 -3.31 -0.60 -11.49
C ALA A 156 -2.78 0.46 -12.47
N LEU A 157 -1.71 1.19 -12.12
CA LEU A 157 -1.11 2.19 -13.01
C LEU A 157 -0.68 1.63 -14.36
N LEU A 158 -0.09 0.43 -14.36
CA LEU A 158 0.43 -0.24 -15.55
C LEU A 158 -0.65 -0.87 -16.43
N SER A 159 -1.90 -0.91 -15.99
CA SER A 159 -2.98 -1.44 -16.81
C SER A 159 -3.21 -0.61 -18.09
N LYS A 160 -3.71 -1.27 -19.13
CA LYS A 160 -3.93 -0.67 -20.45
C LYS A 160 -4.93 0.49 -20.39
N ASP A 161 -5.89 0.44 -19.47
CA ASP A 161 -6.89 1.49 -19.27
C ASP A 161 -6.32 2.77 -18.62
N LEU A 162 -5.11 2.69 -18.05
CA LEU A 162 -4.47 3.80 -17.35
C LEU A 162 -3.16 4.21 -18.04
N LEU A 163 -2.04 4.26 -17.31
CA LEU A 163 -0.82 4.85 -17.84
C LEU A 163 -0.05 3.92 -18.79
N GLY A 164 -0.34 2.61 -18.77
CA GLY A 164 0.31 1.63 -19.64
C GLY A 164 0.09 1.90 -21.13
N SER A 165 -1.09 2.42 -21.53
CA SER A 165 -1.36 2.84 -22.91
C SER A 165 -0.77 4.21 -23.27
N HIS A 166 -0.29 4.96 -22.27
CA HIS A 166 0.29 6.29 -22.41
C HIS A 166 1.82 6.29 -22.35
N GLY A 167 2.44 5.14 -22.65
CA GLY A 167 3.91 5.00 -22.72
C GLY A 167 4.60 4.89 -21.37
N ILE A 168 3.86 4.74 -20.26
CA ILE A 168 4.45 4.52 -18.93
C ILE A 168 4.75 3.03 -18.74
N GLU A 169 6.03 2.73 -18.55
CA GLU A 169 6.52 1.42 -18.15
C GLU A 169 6.78 1.35 -16.65
N LEU A 170 7.03 0.14 -16.14
CA LEU A 170 7.35 -0.07 -14.73
C LEU A 170 8.62 0.70 -14.32
N SER A 171 9.62 0.77 -15.21
CA SER A 171 10.86 1.53 -14.97
C SER A 171 10.58 3.00 -14.65
N ASN A 172 9.67 3.65 -15.39
CA ASN A 172 9.30 5.04 -15.15
C ASN A 172 8.75 5.23 -13.73
N ILE A 173 7.88 4.32 -13.29
CA ILE A 173 7.30 4.35 -11.94
C ILE A 173 8.38 4.15 -10.89
N LEU A 174 9.21 3.10 -11.03
CA LEU A 174 10.21 2.74 -10.03
C LEU A 174 11.30 3.82 -9.89
N MET A 175 11.78 4.38 -11.01
CA MET A 175 12.81 5.43 -11.00
C MET A 175 12.36 6.70 -10.29
N VAL A 176 11.07 7.03 -10.32
CA VAL A 176 10.52 8.19 -9.62
C VAL A 176 10.14 7.82 -8.18
N CYS A 177 9.34 6.77 -8.02
CA CYS A 177 8.70 6.47 -6.74
C CYS A 177 9.69 5.94 -5.71
N ILE A 178 10.61 5.03 -6.07
CA ILE A 178 11.57 4.46 -5.09
C ILE A 178 12.38 5.57 -4.38
N PRO A 179 13.12 6.46 -5.09
CA PRO A 179 13.88 7.50 -4.42
C PRO A 179 12.97 8.51 -3.70
N ALA A 180 11.85 8.91 -4.32
CA ALA A 180 10.90 9.83 -3.72
C ALA A 180 10.37 9.34 -2.37
N THR A 181 9.86 8.11 -2.32
CA THR A 181 9.27 7.55 -1.11
C THR A 181 10.31 7.16 -0.07
N LEU A 182 11.51 6.70 -0.47
CA LEU A 182 12.60 6.46 0.48
C LEU A 182 13.08 7.75 1.14
N ILE A 183 13.29 8.82 0.37
CA ILE A 183 13.68 10.13 0.91
C ILE A 183 12.57 10.65 1.83
N GLY A 184 11.30 10.56 1.42
CA GLY A 184 10.16 10.90 2.26
C GLY A 184 10.15 10.15 3.60
N VAL A 185 10.39 8.84 3.57
CA VAL A 185 10.48 8.02 4.79
C VAL A 185 11.65 8.42 5.68
N ILE A 186 12.83 8.69 5.11
CA ILE A 186 14.01 9.12 5.87
C ILE A 186 13.77 10.49 6.53
N VAL A 187 13.21 11.46 5.78
CA VAL A 187 12.88 12.78 6.34
C VAL A 187 11.77 12.67 7.38
N GLY A 188 10.79 11.79 7.17
CA GLY A 188 9.79 11.44 8.18
C GLY A 188 10.42 10.85 9.46
N ALA A 189 11.42 9.98 9.32
CA ALA A 189 12.17 9.42 10.46
C ALA A 189 12.93 10.51 11.23
N ILE A 190 13.53 11.48 10.52
CA ILE A 190 14.15 12.65 11.13
C ILE A 190 13.12 13.47 11.91
N ALA A 191 11.96 13.74 11.32
CA ALA A 191 10.90 14.52 11.96
C ALA A 191 10.38 13.86 13.24
N VAL A 192 10.11 12.54 13.22
CA VAL A 192 9.61 11.84 14.42
C VAL A 192 10.67 11.65 15.50
N ASN A 193 11.96 11.75 15.17
CA ASN A 193 13.02 11.65 16.17
C ASN A 193 12.92 12.75 17.25
N PHE A 194 12.26 13.87 16.93
CA PHE A 194 12.00 14.98 17.85
C PHE A 194 10.62 14.93 18.53
N ILE A 195 9.79 13.92 18.23
CA ILE A 195 8.44 13.79 18.81
C ILE A 195 8.51 13.21 20.22
N GLY A 196 7.78 13.86 21.12
CA GLY A 196 7.60 13.43 22.50
C GLY A 196 8.87 13.53 23.36
N VAL A 197 8.68 13.44 24.67
CA VAL A 197 9.79 13.38 25.63
C VAL A 197 10.52 12.03 25.53
N PRO A 198 11.78 11.94 25.98
CA PRO A 198 12.46 10.65 26.16
C PRO A 198 11.57 9.66 26.92
N LEU A 199 11.61 8.37 26.55
CA LEU A 199 10.69 7.36 27.09
C LEU A 199 10.66 7.36 28.62
N GLU A 200 11.83 7.43 29.25
CA GLU A 200 11.99 7.43 30.70
C GLU A 200 11.39 8.66 31.40
N LYS A 201 11.08 9.73 30.65
CA LYS A 201 10.43 10.93 31.18
C LYS A 201 8.93 10.97 30.87
N ASP A 202 8.41 9.97 30.15
CA ASP A 202 6.98 9.93 29.81
C ASP A 202 6.15 9.51 31.04
N PRO A 203 5.17 10.34 31.48
CA PRO A 203 4.38 10.04 32.67
C PRO A 203 3.55 8.74 32.57
N GLU A 204 3.04 8.41 31.38
CA GLU A 204 2.25 7.20 31.19
C GLU A 204 3.15 5.97 31.20
N TYR A 205 4.34 6.06 30.61
CA TYR A 205 5.36 5.01 30.73
C TYR A 205 5.74 4.77 32.19
N GLN A 206 6.04 5.82 32.96
CA GLN A 206 6.40 5.71 34.37
C GLN A 206 5.26 5.10 35.20
N ARG A 207 4.01 5.49 34.95
CA ARG A 207 2.82 4.90 35.58
C ARG A 207 2.73 3.40 35.30
N ARG A 208 2.80 2.99 34.02
CA ARG A 208 2.72 1.57 33.62
C ARG A 208 3.90 0.75 34.14
N LEU A 209 5.08 1.35 34.23
CA LEU A 209 6.27 0.72 34.80
C LEU A 209 6.09 0.48 36.31
N ALA A 210 5.60 1.48 37.04
CA ALA A 210 5.32 1.37 38.48
C ALA A 210 4.22 0.32 38.79
N GLU A 211 3.23 0.19 37.90
CA GLU A 211 2.16 -0.82 37.99
C GLU A 211 2.61 -2.23 37.54
N GLY A 212 3.84 -2.41 37.06
CA GLY A 212 4.34 -3.70 36.57
C GLY A 212 3.71 -4.16 35.24
N LEU A 213 3.05 -3.27 34.51
CA LEU A 213 2.40 -3.56 33.22
C LEU A 213 3.39 -3.71 32.06
N ILE A 214 4.63 -3.23 32.25
CA ILE A 214 5.71 -3.32 31.27
C ILE A 214 6.63 -4.48 31.68
N GLY A 215 6.22 -5.70 31.33
CA GLY A 215 7.01 -6.92 31.54
C GLY A 215 7.87 -7.30 30.34
N ASN A 216 8.94 -8.07 30.59
CA ASN A 216 9.72 -8.72 29.54
C ASN A 216 8.79 -9.60 28.70
N SER A 217 8.69 -9.32 27.39
CA SER A 217 7.86 -10.11 26.50
C SER A 217 8.50 -11.50 26.32
N GLN A 218 8.16 -12.45 27.20
CA GLN A 218 8.55 -13.86 27.06
C GLN A 218 7.68 -14.61 26.04
N ASP A 219 7.27 -13.96 24.95
CA ASP A 219 6.77 -14.68 23.79
C ASP A 219 7.98 -15.18 23.01
N ALA A 220 8.65 -16.19 23.54
CA ALA A 220 9.69 -16.91 22.83
C ALA A 220 9.07 -17.51 21.57
N LYS A 221 9.15 -16.79 20.45
CA LYS A 221 8.80 -17.34 19.13
C LYS A 221 9.60 -18.62 18.97
N LYS A 222 8.90 -19.75 18.82
CA LYS A 222 9.55 -21.04 18.55
C LYS A 222 10.51 -20.86 17.39
N ALA A 223 11.79 -21.08 17.65
CA ALA A 223 12.80 -21.11 16.60
C ALA A 223 12.40 -22.14 15.55
N LEU A 224 12.53 -21.79 14.27
CA LEU A 224 12.29 -22.72 13.17
C LEU A 224 13.29 -23.88 13.30
N THR A 225 12.84 -25.12 13.07
CA THR A 225 13.79 -26.23 12.95
C THR A 225 14.69 -26.00 11.72
N PRO A 226 15.90 -26.59 11.67
CA PRO A 226 16.80 -26.42 10.51
C PRO A 226 16.14 -26.76 9.17
N GLN A 227 15.25 -27.77 9.16
CA GLN A 227 14.49 -28.15 7.97
C GLN A 227 13.43 -27.10 7.60
N GLN A 228 12.68 -26.59 8.58
CA GLN A 228 11.71 -25.52 8.35
C GLN A 228 12.38 -24.23 7.87
N GLN A 229 13.55 -23.90 8.42
CA GLN A 229 14.31 -22.73 8.02
C GLN A 229 14.81 -22.84 6.58
N ARG A 230 15.35 -23.99 6.16
CA ARG A 230 15.75 -24.22 4.76
C ARG A 230 14.55 -24.07 3.82
N LYS A 231 13.40 -24.66 4.17
CA LYS A 231 12.16 -24.56 3.41
C LYS A 231 11.72 -23.11 3.20
N ALA A 232 11.69 -22.34 4.29
CA ALA A 232 11.32 -20.93 4.28
C ALA A 232 12.30 -20.08 3.46
N GLN A 233 13.60 -20.32 3.59
CA GLN A 233 14.65 -19.66 2.80
C GLN A 233 14.49 -19.93 1.31
N THR A 234 14.26 -21.19 0.93
CA THR A 234 14.01 -21.56 -0.47
C THR A 234 12.78 -20.85 -1.02
N ALA A 235 11.67 -20.82 -0.25
CA ALA A 235 10.46 -20.10 -0.66
C ALA A 235 10.71 -18.61 -0.90
N VAL A 236 11.45 -17.96 0.01
CA VAL A 236 11.82 -16.54 -0.10
C VAL A 236 12.67 -16.29 -1.34
N TRP A 237 13.66 -17.12 -1.62
CA TRP A 237 14.49 -16.95 -2.82
C TRP A 237 13.70 -17.13 -4.10
N ILE A 238 12.83 -18.13 -4.19
CA ILE A 238 11.94 -18.31 -5.36
C ILE A 238 11.05 -17.08 -5.55
N PHE A 239 10.46 -16.58 -4.47
CA PHE A 239 9.61 -15.40 -4.52
C PHE A 239 10.37 -14.15 -4.96
N LEU A 240 11.55 -13.88 -4.38
CA LEU A 240 12.41 -12.76 -4.77
C LEU A 240 12.85 -12.85 -6.23
N CYS A 241 13.22 -14.03 -6.73
CA CYS A 241 13.51 -14.24 -8.15
C CYS A 241 12.31 -13.89 -9.04
N GLY A 242 11.09 -14.22 -8.61
CA GLY A 242 9.85 -13.83 -9.28
C GLY A 242 9.67 -12.31 -9.36
N VAL A 243 9.85 -11.62 -8.23
CA VAL A 243 9.78 -10.15 -8.17
C VAL A 243 10.82 -9.52 -9.09
N LEU A 244 12.07 -9.99 -9.03
CA LEU A 244 13.14 -9.52 -9.91
C LEU A 244 12.82 -9.78 -11.38
N SER A 245 12.20 -10.91 -11.73
CA SER A 245 11.77 -11.21 -13.09
C SER A 245 10.73 -10.19 -13.58
N ILE A 246 9.74 -9.83 -12.76
CA ILE A 246 8.76 -8.78 -13.09
C ILE A 246 9.44 -7.43 -13.30
N VAL A 247 10.39 -7.07 -12.44
CA VAL A 247 11.16 -5.84 -12.61
C VAL A 247 11.92 -5.85 -13.94
N LEU A 248 12.57 -6.96 -14.28
CA LEU A 248 13.30 -7.12 -15.54
C LEU A 248 12.39 -6.99 -16.76
N PHE A 249 11.28 -7.74 -16.81
CA PHE A 249 10.30 -7.62 -17.90
C PHE A 249 9.67 -6.23 -17.96
N GLY A 250 9.39 -5.63 -16.81
CA GLY A 250 8.78 -4.31 -16.72
C GLY A 250 9.72 -3.17 -17.11
N SER A 251 11.03 -3.34 -16.94
CA SER A 251 12.04 -2.31 -17.22
C SER A 251 12.71 -2.47 -18.58
N VAL A 252 12.68 -3.67 -19.16
CA VAL A 252 13.26 -3.98 -20.46
C VAL A 252 12.18 -4.62 -21.32
N SER A 253 11.41 -3.79 -22.02
CA SER A 253 10.29 -4.26 -22.84
C SER A 253 10.72 -5.28 -23.90
N SER A 254 11.92 -5.19 -24.46
CA SER A 254 12.44 -6.17 -25.43
C SER A 254 12.56 -7.62 -24.90
N LEU A 255 12.53 -7.84 -23.58
CA LEU A 255 12.49 -9.19 -23.00
C LEU A 255 11.08 -9.81 -23.04
N ARG A 256 10.04 -9.01 -23.26
CA ARG A 256 8.65 -9.48 -23.29
C ARG A 256 8.39 -10.20 -24.62
N PRO A 257 7.71 -11.36 -24.60
CA PRO A 257 7.33 -12.08 -25.82
C PRO A 257 6.56 -11.17 -26.79
N VAL A 258 6.90 -11.29 -28.08
CA VAL A 258 6.19 -10.66 -29.19
C VAL A 258 5.57 -11.76 -30.04
N PHE A 259 4.27 -11.64 -30.33
CA PHE A 259 3.52 -12.63 -31.09
C PHE A 259 3.58 -12.33 -32.60
N ALA A 260 3.08 -13.28 -33.41
CA ALA A 260 3.19 -13.21 -34.87
C ALA A 260 2.50 -11.99 -35.50
N ASP A 261 1.52 -11.41 -34.81
CA ASP A 261 0.82 -10.18 -35.18
C ASP A 261 1.57 -8.89 -34.77
N GLY A 262 2.76 -9.02 -34.16
CA GLY A 262 3.54 -7.92 -33.63
C GLY A 262 3.09 -7.45 -32.25
N THR A 263 2.05 -8.05 -31.67
CA THR A 263 1.57 -7.69 -30.33
C THR A 263 2.58 -8.15 -29.29
N GLN A 264 2.98 -7.25 -28.41
CA GLN A 264 3.84 -7.56 -27.27
C GLN A 264 3.01 -7.97 -26.06
N LEU A 265 3.48 -8.95 -25.28
CA LEU A 265 2.84 -9.39 -24.06
C LEU A 265 2.80 -8.25 -23.02
N GLY A 266 1.60 -7.96 -22.51
CA GLY A 266 1.39 -6.87 -21.56
C GLY A 266 1.91 -7.20 -20.16
N MET A 267 2.09 -6.15 -19.35
CA MET A 267 2.49 -6.31 -17.95
C MET A 267 1.46 -7.08 -17.11
N PRO A 268 0.14 -6.93 -17.29
CA PRO A 268 -0.82 -7.74 -16.55
C PRO A 268 -0.58 -9.24 -16.72
N GLU A 269 -0.46 -9.69 -17.96
CA GLU A 269 -0.26 -11.10 -18.29
C GLU A 269 1.11 -11.59 -17.77
N ILE A 270 2.15 -10.77 -17.84
CA ILE A 270 3.48 -11.10 -17.27
C ILE A 270 3.42 -11.29 -15.76
N ILE A 271 2.79 -10.36 -15.04
CA ILE A 271 2.66 -10.43 -13.58
C ILE A 271 1.89 -11.70 -13.19
N GLU A 272 0.79 -11.99 -13.89
CA GLU A 272 -0.02 -13.19 -13.68
C GLU A 272 0.78 -14.48 -13.90
N ILE A 273 1.41 -14.62 -15.07
CA ILE A 273 2.18 -15.82 -15.42
C ILE A 273 3.33 -16.03 -14.44
N VAL A 274 4.11 -14.98 -14.16
CA VAL A 274 5.29 -15.08 -13.28
C VAL A 274 4.86 -15.41 -11.85
N MET A 275 3.86 -14.74 -11.28
CA MET A 275 3.46 -14.98 -9.90
C MET A 275 2.77 -16.34 -9.71
N MET A 276 1.95 -16.77 -10.67
CA MET A 276 1.36 -18.11 -10.62
C MET A 276 2.45 -19.19 -10.75
N THR A 277 3.47 -18.96 -11.58
CA THR A 277 4.63 -19.85 -11.68
C THR A 277 5.42 -19.90 -10.37
N VAL A 278 5.67 -18.75 -9.74
CA VAL A 278 6.32 -18.64 -8.43
C VAL A 278 5.55 -19.43 -7.36
N ALA A 279 4.23 -19.27 -7.31
CA ALA A 279 3.38 -20.02 -6.38
C ALA A 279 3.53 -21.54 -6.58
N GLY A 280 3.45 -21.99 -7.83
CA GLY A 280 3.63 -23.40 -8.20
C GLY A 280 5.01 -23.93 -7.80
N LEU A 281 6.08 -23.20 -8.09
CA LEU A 281 7.45 -23.58 -7.72
C LEU A 281 7.63 -23.67 -6.21
N ILE A 282 7.07 -22.72 -5.44
CA ILE A 282 7.10 -22.79 -3.98
C ILE A 282 6.39 -24.07 -3.51
N PHE A 283 5.18 -24.37 -3.99
CA PHE A 283 4.47 -25.59 -3.59
C PHE A 283 5.23 -26.86 -3.94
N ILE A 284 5.75 -26.96 -5.17
CA ILE A 284 6.47 -28.15 -5.65
C ILE A 284 7.77 -28.38 -4.87
N ILE A 285 8.61 -27.35 -4.74
CA ILE A 285 9.96 -27.48 -4.18
C ILE A 285 9.91 -27.58 -2.65
N THR A 286 9.08 -26.76 -2.02
CA THR A 286 9.02 -26.67 -0.55
C THR A 286 8.03 -27.67 0.05
N LYS A 287 7.17 -28.27 -0.77
CA LYS A 287 6.03 -29.10 -0.32
C LYS A 287 5.17 -28.33 0.68
N ALA A 288 4.90 -27.06 0.41
CA ALA A 288 4.04 -26.23 1.24
C ALA A 288 2.57 -26.67 1.12
N ASP A 289 1.82 -26.48 2.20
CA ASP A 289 0.43 -26.88 2.27
C ASP A 289 -0.44 -25.82 1.57
N VAL A 290 -1.13 -26.23 0.51
CA VAL A 290 -2.03 -25.37 -0.28
C VAL A 290 -3.26 -24.96 0.54
N THR A 291 -3.80 -25.85 1.37
CA THR A 291 -4.93 -25.54 2.27
C THR A 291 -4.52 -24.49 3.29
N LYS A 292 -3.30 -24.59 3.83
CA LYS A 292 -2.75 -23.57 4.73
C LYS A 292 -2.57 -22.23 4.01
N ALA A 293 -2.21 -22.23 2.73
CA ALA A 293 -2.09 -21.00 1.93
C ALA A 293 -3.45 -20.27 1.80
N VAL A 294 -4.51 -20.99 1.41
CA VAL A 294 -5.86 -20.41 1.22
C VAL A 294 -6.46 -19.91 2.53
N LYS A 295 -6.21 -20.62 3.64
CA LYS A 295 -6.65 -20.19 4.98
C LYS A 295 -5.73 -19.14 5.62
N GLY A 296 -4.63 -18.81 4.96
CA GLY A 296 -3.63 -17.86 5.44
C GLY A 296 -4.16 -16.43 5.44
N SER A 297 -3.63 -15.62 6.35
CA SER A 297 -4.04 -14.21 6.48
C SER A 297 -3.74 -13.38 5.23
N VAL A 298 -2.69 -13.72 4.48
CA VAL A 298 -2.33 -13.02 3.23
C VAL A 298 -3.40 -13.24 2.16
N PHE A 299 -3.86 -14.49 1.99
CA PHE A 299 -4.90 -14.81 1.01
C PHE A 299 -6.21 -14.11 1.35
N LEU A 300 -6.66 -14.20 2.61
CA LEU A 300 -7.91 -13.61 3.06
C LEU A 300 -7.91 -12.08 2.91
N ALA A 301 -6.84 -11.41 3.34
CA ALA A 301 -6.71 -9.96 3.17
C ALA A 301 -6.63 -9.56 1.69
N GLY A 302 -5.90 -10.34 0.89
CA GLY A 302 -5.81 -10.15 -0.55
C GLY A 302 -7.16 -10.23 -1.26
N MET A 303 -7.96 -11.25 -0.95
CA MET A 303 -9.29 -11.42 -1.54
C MET A 303 -10.27 -10.32 -1.13
N GLN A 304 -10.17 -9.82 0.11
CA GLN A 304 -10.93 -8.63 0.53
C GLN A 304 -10.57 -7.41 -0.32
N ALA A 305 -9.28 -7.20 -0.61
CA ALA A 305 -8.82 -6.12 -1.47
C ALA A 305 -9.33 -6.26 -2.92
N VAL A 306 -9.35 -7.48 -3.48
CA VAL A 306 -9.92 -7.76 -4.82
C VAL A 306 -11.40 -7.36 -4.87
N ILE A 307 -12.19 -7.78 -3.89
CA ILE A 307 -13.63 -7.46 -3.82
C ILE A 307 -13.84 -5.96 -3.66
N ALA A 308 -13.05 -5.30 -2.81
CA ALA A 308 -13.10 -3.85 -2.63
C ALA A 308 -12.81 -3.09 -3.93
N ILE A 309 -11.77 -3.48 -4.67
CA ILE A 309 -11.43 -2.87 -5.97
C ILE A 309 -12.54 -3.11 -6.98
N PHE A 310 -13.09 -4.32 -7.07
CA PHE A 310 -14.17 -4.65 -7.99
C PHE A 310 -15.36 -3.70 -7.84
N GLY A 311 -15.82 -3.46 -6.61
CA GLY A 311 -16.96 -2.59 -6.34
C GLY A 311 -16.66 -1.11 -6.46
N ILE A 312 -15.64 -0.63 -5.74
CA ILE A 312 -15.36 0.81 -5.67
C ILE A 312 -14.88 1.33 -7.01
N ALA A 313 -13.88 0.69 -7.61
CA ALA A 313 -13.25 1.25 -8.79
C ALA A 313 -14.24 1.32 -9.95
N TRP A 314 -15.10 0.32 -10.10
CA TRP A 314 -16.12 0.32 -11.13
C TRP A 314 -17.21 1.37 -10.89
N MET A 315 -17.66 1.53 -9.63
CA MET A 315 -18.57 2.62 -9.25
C MET A 315 -17.96 3.99 -9.51
N GLY A 316 -16.71 4.19 -9.09
CA GLY A 316 -15.96 5.43 -9.27
C GLY A 316 -15.80 5.77 -10.75
N ASP A 317 -15.31 4.83 -11.55
CA ASP A 317 -15.14 5.01 -12.99
C ASP A 317 -16.49 5.33 -13.69
N THR A 318 -17.58 4.65 -13.31
CA THR A 318 -18.92 4.94 -13.82
C THR A 318 -19.37 6.37 -13.49
N PHE A 319 -19.16 6.82 -12.25
CA PHE A 319 -19.49 8.18 -11.83
C PHE A 319 -18.68 9.23 -12.60
N PHE A 320 -17.36 9.04 -12.74
CA PHE A 320 -16.50 10.02 -13.43
C PHE A 320 -16.76 10.06 -14.93
N GLN A 321 -16.89 8.90 -15.59
CA GLN A 321 -17.19 8.86 -17.03
C GLN A 321 -18.58 9.42 -17.34
N GLY A 322 -19.57 9.14 -16.51
CA GLY A 322 -20.93 9.68 -16.66
C GLY A 322 -21.00 11.20 -16.53
N ASN A 323 -20.02 11.81 -15.85
CA ASN A 323 -19.99 13.24 -15.53
C ASN A 323 -18.77 13.98 -16.10
N LEU A 324 -18.11 13.42 -17.12
CA LEU A 324 -16.83 13.95 -17.60
C LEU A 324 -16.91 15.41 -18.08
N GLU A 325 -18.00 15.78 -18.77
CA GLU A 325 -18.25 17.15 -19.24
C GLU A 325 -18.30 18.17 -18.10
N PHE A 326 -18.91 17.79 -16.96
CA PHE A 326 -18.95 18.65 -15.78
C PHE A 326 -17.56 18.88 -15.21
N PHE A 327 -16.75 17.83 -15.08
CA PHE A 327 -15.39 17.97 -14.56
C PHE A 327 -14.50 18.78 -15.51
N LYS A 328 -14.61 18.57 -16.82
CA LYS A 328 -13.88 19.38 -17.81
C LYS A 328 -14.24 20.85 -17.70
N SER A 329 -15.53 21.19 -17.76
CA SER A 329 -15.98 22.58 -17.66
C SER A 329 -15.67 23.26 -16.31
N SER A 330 -15.63 22.51 -15.21
CA SER A 330 -15.51 23.09 -13.86
C SER A 330 -14.07 23.21 -13.33
N ILE A 331 -13.19 22.27 -13.67
CA ILE A 331 -11.85 22.18 -13.04
C ILE A 331 -10.69 21.99 -14.02
N GLU A 332 -10.93 21.84 -15.33
CA GLU A 332 -9.85 21.63 -16.31
C GLU A 332 -8.81 22.75 -16.28
N HIS A 333 -9.23 24.02 -16.26
CA HIS A 333 -8.30 25.15 -16.19
C HIS A 333 -7.42 25.09 -14.93
N ILE A 334 -7.99 24.75 -13.78
CA ILE A 334 -7.25 24.65 -12.52
C ILE A 334 -6.25 23.50 -12.58
N VAL A 335 -6.65 22.35 -13.12
CA VAL A 335 -5.82 21.14 -13.16
C VAL A 335 -4.74 21.23 -14.24
N THR A 336 -4.98 21.93 -15.34
CA THR A 336 -3.99 22.16 -16.40
C THR A 336 -2.96 23.23 -15.99
N GLU A 337 -3.38 24.29 -15.30
CA GLU A 337 -2.48 25.33 -14.80
C GLU A 337 -1.72 24.90 -13.54
N TYR A 338 -2.37 24.17 -12.63
CA TYR A 338 -1.80 23.67 -11.37
C TYR A 338 -1.97 22.15 -11.20
N PRO A 339 -1.29 21.31 -12.02
CA PRO A 339 -1.46 19.85 -11.99
C PRO A 339 -1.25 19.22 -10.61
N PHE A 340 -0.35 19.78 -9.79
CA PHE A 340 -0.06 19.27 -8.45
C PHE A 340 -1.27 19.26 -7.51
N LEU A 341 -2.28 20.10 -7.73
CA LEU A 341 -3.51 20.09 -6.94
C LEU A 341 -4.26 18.77 -7.07
N PHE A 342 -4.06 18.03 -8.17
CA PHE A 342 -4.61 16.69 -8.33
C PHE A 342 -4.06 15.70 -7.28
N SER A 343 -2.86 15.94 -6.74
CA SER A 343 -2.33 15.17 -5.60
C SER A 343 -3.19 15.31 -4.34
N LEU A 344 -3.82 16.47 -4.12
CA LEU A 344 -4.73 16.67 -3.00
C LEU A 344 -5.99 15.82 -3.16
N ALA A 345 -6.54 15.76 -4.38
CA ALA A 345 -7.69 14.90 -4.69
C ALA A 345 -7.34 13.41 -4.48
N LEU A 346 -6.17 12.97 -4.94
CA LEU A 346 -5.66 11.62 -4.69
C LEU A 346 -5.52 11.32 -3.20
N PHE A 347 -4.95 12.25 -2.43
CA PHE A 347 -4.80 12.11 -0.99
C PHE A 347 -6.15 11.98 -0.29
N VAL A 348 -7.08 12.89 -0.55
CA VAL A 348 -8.43 12.88 0.04
C VAL A 348 -9.18 11.60 -0.33
N MET A 349 -9.17 11.19 -1.59
CA MET A 349 -9.83 9.95 -2.00
C MET A 349 -9.20 8.71 -1.38
N SER A 350 -7.88 8.69 -1.20
CA SER A 350 -7.23 7.54 -0.54
C SER A 350 -7.62 7.39 0.93
N ILE A 351 -7.94 8.50 1.62
CA ILE A 351 -8.48 8.48 2.99
C ILE A 351 -9.84 7.78 3.01
N LEU A 352 -10.70 8.10 2.05
CA LEU A 352 -12.06 7.58 1.98
C LEU A 352 -12.09 6.11 1.54
N LEU A 353 -11.25 5.75 0.58
CA LEU A 353 -11.28 4.44 -0.06
C LEU A 353 -10.45 3.38 0.66
N PHE A 354 -9.52 3.76 1.55
CA PHE A 354 -8.60 2.81 2.21
C PHE A 354 -7.88 1.86 1.23
N SER A 355 -7.69 2.28 -0.03
CA SER A 355 -7.09 1.48 -1.09
C SER A 355 -6.45 2.35 -2.17
N GLN A 356 -5.16 2.18 -2.38
CA GLN A 356 -4.27 2.92 -3.27
C GLN A 356 -4.61 2.54 -4.71
N ALA A 357 -4.78 1.23 -4.96
CA ALA A 357 -5.21 0.72 -6.25
C ALA A 357 -6.62 1.20 -6.62
N ALA A 358 -7.57 1.19 -5.68
CA ALA A 358 -8.92 1.71 -5.93
C ALA A 358 -8.89 3.23 -6.18
N THR A 359 -8.05 3.98 -5.43
CA THR A 359 -7.87 5.42 -5.63
C THR A 359 -7.32 5.74 -7.01
N VAL A 360 -6.26 5.03 -7.42
CA VAL A 360 -5.69 5.15 -8.77
C VAL A 360 -6.76 4.85 -9.82
N ARG A 361 -7.43 3.70 -9.73
CA ARG A 361 -8.47 3.31 -10.70
C ARG A 361 -9.66 4.25 -10.76
N THR A 362 -9.98 4.91 -9.66
CA THR A 362 -11.09 5.85 -9.57
C THR A 362 -10.74 7.20 -10.17
N LEU A 363 -9.56 7.76 -9.85
CA LEU A 363 -9.23 9.14 -10.20
C LEU A 363 -8.32 9.28 -11.43
N TYR A 364 -7.43 8.33 -11.71
CA TYR A 364 -6.50 8.50 -12.84
C TYR A 364 -7.20 8.62 -14.21
N PRO A 365 -8.32 7.93 -14.50
CA PRO A 365 -9.06 8.18 -15.74
C PRO A 365 -9.46 9.65 -15.90
N LEU A 366 -9.88 10.31 -14.81
CA LEU A 366 -10.18 11.74 -14.83
C LEU A 366 -8.93 12.58 -15.11
N GLY A 367 -7.82 12.32 -14.43
CA GLY A 367 -6.57 13.06 -14.66
C GLY A 367 -6.05 12.95 -16.10
N ILE A 368 -6.16 11.75 -16.70
CA ILE A 368 -5.85 11.53 -18.12
C ILE A 368 -6.80 12.34 -19.01
N ALA A 369 -8.10 12.29 -18.74
CA ALA A 369 -9.10 12.98 -19.55
C ALA A 369 -9.03 14.51 -19.43
N LEU A 370 -8.46 15.04 -18.34
CA LEU A 370 -8.13 16.46 -18.13
C LEU A 370 -6.76 16.86 -18.72
N GLY A 371 -6.03 15.93 -19.33
CA GLY A 371 -4.76 16.22 -20.01
C GLY A 371 -3.55 16.34 -19.09
N ILE A 372 -3.59 15.82 -17.86
CA ILE A 372 -2.41 15.80 -16.98
C ILE A 372 -1.33 14.91 -17.64
N PRO A 373 -0.08 15.38 -17.80
CA PRO A 373 0.97 14.57 -18.40
C PRO A 373 1.21 13.26 -17.62
N PRO A 374 1.33 12.09 -18.29
CA PRO A 374 1.46 10.79 -17.62
C PRO A 374 2.58 10.71 -16.57
N MET A 375 3.77 11.26 -16.88
CA MET A 375 4.89 11.30 -15.93
C MET A 375 4.62 12.20 -14.71
N THR A 376 3.83 13.26 -14.87
CA THR A 376 3.40 14.09 -13.74
C THR A 376 2.49 13.28 -12.82
N MET A 377 1.58 12.46 -13.37
CA MET A 377 0.74 11.56 -12.57
C MET A 377 1.56 10.46 -11.85
N VAL A 378 2.70 10.05 -12.39
CA VAL A 378 3.68 9.18 -11.69
C VAL A 378 4.28 9.91 -10.49
N ALA A 379 4.71 11.18 -10.63
CA ALA A 379 5.21 11.97 -9.50
C ALA A 379 4.15 12.17 -8.39
N MET A 380 2.87 12.22 -8.75
CA MET A 380 1.76 12.33 -7.80
C MET A 380 1.39 11.01 -7.13
N PHE A 381 1.89 9.88 -7.60
CA PHE A 381 1.48 8.56 -7.12
C PHE A 381 1.63 8.37 -5.60
N PRO A 382 2.70 8.85 -4.92
CA PRO A 382 2.79 8.80 -3.46
C PRO A 382 1.62 9.44 -2.71
N ALA A 383 0.85 10.35 -3.35
CA ALA A 383 -0.31 10.99 -2.74
C ALA A 383 -1.43 10.00 -2.39
N VAL A 384 -1.50 8.83 -3.05
CA VAL A 384 -2.53 7.83 -2.72
C VAL A 384 -2.30 7.14 -1.37
N ASN A 385 -1.35 7.60 -0.56
CA ASN A 385 -1.05 7.12 0.78
C ASN A 385 -1.61 8.03 1.89
N GLY A 386 -2.92 8.27 1.89
CA GLY A 386 -3.61 9.06 2.92
C GLY A 386 -4.14 8.25 4.10
N TYR A 387 -3.91 6.93 4.16
CA TYR A 387 -4.58 6.03 5.12
C TYR A 387 -4.32 6.34 6.59
N PHE A 388 -3.22 7.04 6.88
CA PHE A 388 -2.89 7.44 8.24
C PHE A 388 -3.78 8.58 8.73
N PHE A 389 -4.42 9.35 7.85
CA PHE A 389 -5.11 10.59 8.24
C PHE A 389 -6.24 10.34 9.24
N ILE A 390 -7.00 9.26 9.05
CA ILE A 390 -7.94 8.78 10.06
C ILE A 390 -7.27 7.55 10.71
N PRO A 391 -7.12 7.49 12.04
CA PRO A 391 -6.39 6.41 12.71
C PRO A 391 -7.23 5.13 12.85
N ASN A 392 -7.94 4.74 11.79
CA ASN A 392 -8.76 3.54 11.71
C ASN A 392 -8.17 2.49 10.77
N TYR A 393 -7.13 2.82 10.00
CA TYR A 393 -6.50 1.85 9.12
C TYR A 393 -5.85 0.72 9.94
N PRO A 394 -6.03 -0.56 9.58
CA PRO A 394 -5.65 -1.68 10.44
C PRO A 394 -4.18 -1.71 10.91
N THR A 395 -3.22 -1.28 10.10
CA THR A 395 -1.79 -1.20 10.52
C THR A 395 -1.53 -0.09 11.54
N VAL A 396 -2.26 1.03 11.47
CA VAL A 396 -2.22 2.11 12.46
C VAL A 396 -2.77 1.61 13.80
N VAL A 397 -3.93 0.95 13.77
CA VAL A 397 -4.56 0.37 14.97
C VAL A 397 -3.67 -0.70 15.61
N ALA A 398 -3.07 -1.57 14.80
CA ALA A 398 -2.15 -2.58 15.30
C ALA A 398 -0.90 -1.97 15.95
N ALA A 399 -0.31 -0.92 15.35
CA ALA A 399 0.85 -0.25 15.92
C ALA A 399 0.54 0.38 17.30
N ILE A 400 -0.65 0.97 17.46
CA ILE A 400 -1.12 1.46 18.77
C ILE A 400 -1.24 0.30 19.77
N ASN A 401 -1.85 -0.82 19.37
CA ASN A 401 -2.07 -1.96 20.26
C ASN A 401 -0.77 -2.68 20.66
N PHE A 402 0.23 -2.72 19.79
CA PHE A 402 1.52 -3.33 20.10
C PHE A 402 2.39 -2.46 21.01
N ASP A 403 2.12 -1.17 21.11
CA ASP A 403 2.83 -0.29 22.03
C ASP A 403 2.31 -0.42 23.48
N ARG A 404 2.97 -1.28 24.25
CA ARG A 404 2.69 -1.47 25.68
C ARG A 404 3.05 -0.27 26.55
N THR A 405 3.87 0.66 26.06
CA THR A 405 4.27 1.87 26.82
C THR A 405 3.19 2.94 26.82
N GLY A 406 2.24 2.89 25.88
CA GLY A 406 1.18 3.89 25.74
C GLY A 406 1.63 5.19 25.06
N THR A 407 2.86 5.23 24.54
CA THR A 407 3.39 6.43 23.86
C THR A 407 2.76 6.63 22.48
N THR A 408 2.43 5.54 21.78
CA THR A 408 1.73 5.50 20.49
C THR A 408 0.24 5.47 20.74
N ARG A 409 -0.48 6.53 20.36
CA ARG A 409 -1.89 6.68 20.73
C ARG A 409 -2.68 7.60 19.82
N ILE A 410 -4.00 7.51 19.96
CA ILE A 410 -4.92 8.59 19.63
C ILE A 410 -5.03 9.47 20.87
N GLY A 411 -4.75 10.75 20.73
CA GLY A 411 -4.84 11.75 21.79
C GLY A 411 -6.28 12.25 21.98
N LYS A 412 -6.42 13.51 22.39
CA LYS A 412 -7.72 14.08 22.77
C LYS A 412 -8.72 14.16 21.60
N TYR A 413 -8.22 14.37 20.38
CA TYR A 413 -9.03 14.49 19.16
C TYR A 413 -8.72 13.34 18.23
N VAL A 414 -9.70 12.93 17.40
CA VAL A 414 -9.53 11.79 16.48
C VAL A 414 -8.33 11.96 15.55
N LEU A 415 -8.11 13.17 15.02
CA LEU A 415 -6.96 13.47 14.15
C LEU A 415 -5.69 13.80 14.93
N ASN A 416 -5.73 13.90 16.26
CA ASN A 416 -4.54 14.07 17.09
C ASN A 416 -3.99 12.68 17.41
N HIS A 417 -3.13 12.13 16.56
CA HIS A 417 -2.52 10.82 16.80
C HIS A 417 -1.10 10.76 16.25
N SER A 418 -0.34 9.75 16.70
CA SER A 418 1.10 9.60 16.47
C SER A 418 1.54 9.51 15.00
N PHE A 419 0.62 9.29 14.06
CA PHE A 419 0.93 9.01 12.65
C PHE A 419 0.77 10.22 11.73
N GLN A 420 0.17 11.32 12.20
CA GLN A 420 -0.07 12.52 11.38
C GLN A 420 1.23 13.15 10.88
N VAL A 421 2.13 13.50 11.81
CA VAL A 421 3.38 14.17 11.48
C VAL A 421 4.25 13.34 10.54
N PRO A 422 4.60 12.06 10.85
CA PRO A 422 5.38 11.27 9.90
C PRO A 422 4.66 11.06 8.57
N GLY A 423 3.34 10.88 8.59
CA GLY A 423 2.55 10.68 7.39
C GLY A 423 2.61 11.87 6.45
N PHE A 424 2.30 13.08 6.96
CA PHE A 424 2.36 14.29 6.15
C PHE A 424 3.78 14.60 5.68
N VAL A 425 4.77 14.51 6.57
CA VAL A 425 6.17 14.76 6.18
C VAL A 425 6.60 13.80 5.07
N ALA A 426 6.38 12.50 5.24
CA ALA A 426 6.78 11.52 4.24
C ALA A 426 6.05 11.70 2.91
N THR A 427 4.74 11.94 2.93
CA THR A 427 3.95 12.12 1.70
C THR A 427 4.31 13.42 0.98
N ILE A 428 4.41 14.55 1.68
CA ILE A 428 4.75 15.83 1.07
C ILE A 428 6.17 15.79 0.48
N VAL A 429 7.14 15.26 1.23
CA VAL A 429 8.52 15.13 0.73
C VAL A 429 8.58 14.19 -0.46
N ALA A 430 7.88 13.05 -0.44
CA ALA A 430 7.84 12.14 -1.57
C ALA A 430 7.25 12.82 -2.82
N LEU A 431 6.18 13.61 -2.67
CA LEU A 431 5.62 14.37 -3.79
C LEU A 431 6.63 15.38 -4.34
N VAL A 432 7.22 16.21 -3.48
CA VAL A 432 8.21 17.21 -3.89
C VAL A 432 9.39 16.57 -4.61
N VAL A 433 9.95 15.49 -4.05
CA VAL A 433 11.08 14.77 -4.68
C VAL A 433 10.64 14.12 -6.00
N GLY A 434 9.46 13.52 -6.06
CA GLY A 434 8.90 12.95 -7.28
C GLY A 434 8.78 13.99 -8.41
N TYR A 435 8.29 15.18 -8.09
CA TYR A 435 8.24 16.30 -9.02
C TYR A 435 9.62 16.75 -9.48
N ILE A 436 10.58 16.90 -8.55
CA ILE A 436 11.96 17.26 -8.90
C ILE A 436 12.55 16.25 -9.88
N ILE A 437 12.39 14.95 -9.62
CA ILE A 437 12.89 13.90 -10.51
C ILE A 437 12.27 14.02 -11.89
N VAL A 438 10.94 14.11 -11.99
CA VAL A 438 10.24 14.22 -13.28
C VAL A 438 10.65 15.48 -14.04
N LEU A 439 10.80 16.62 -13.37
CA LEU A 439 11.28 17.87 -13.99
C LEU A 439 12.71 17.75 -14.52
N THR A 440 13.57 16.96 -13.87
CA THR A 440 14.96 16.74 -14.32
C THR A 440 15.11 15.67 -15.40
N MET A 441 14.07 14.86 -15.65
CA MET A 441 14.05 13.87 -16.72
C MET A 441 13.58 14.45 -18.06
N GLY A 442 13.02 15.68 -18.04
CA GLY A 442 12.42 16.37 -19.19
C GLY A 442 13.40 17.23 -19.98
#